data_AF-A0A1V5VXG8-F1
#
_entry.id   AF-A0A1V5VXG8-F1
#
_cell.length_a   1.000
_cell.length_b   1.000
_cell.length_c   1.000
_cell.angle_alpha   90.00
_cell.angle_beta   90.00
_cell.angle_gamma   90.00
#
_symmetry.space_group_name_H-M   'P 1'
#
loop_
_entity.id
_entity.type
_entity.pdbx_description
1 polymer ?
#
loop_
_entity_poly.entity_id
_entity_poly.type
_entity_poly.pdbx_seq_one_letter_code
_entity_poly.pdbx_strand_id
1 'polypeptide(L)' 'MAKEQSYEASIAEIEKIIKEIEQGEISIDTLSQRVKKAMELIDVCKTKLQTTETELQKLLQTDED' A
#
# COMPACT_ATOMS: atom_id res chain seq x y z
N MET A 1 2.26 16.12 13.21
CA MET A 1 2.91 14.79 13.13
C MET A 1 2.23 14.05 11.98
N ALA A 2 2.96 13.77 10.91
CA ALA A 2 2.40 13.03 9.77
C ALA A 2 2.08 11.62 10.24
N LYS A 3 0.81 11.22 10.18
CA LYS A 3 0.36 9.89 10.56
C LYS A 3 0.87 8.94 9.48
N GLU A 4 1.93 8.19 9.76
CA GLU A 4 2.37 7.13 8.85
C GLU A 4 1.18 6.22 8.55
N GLN A 5 0.90 6.06 7.27
CA GLN A 5 -0.26 5.29 6.81
C GLN A 5 0.03 3.81 7.09
N SER A 6 -0.78 3.15 7.94
CA SER A 6 -0.60 1.72 8.25
C SER A 6 -0.83 0.85 7.01
N TYR A 7 -0.34 -0.39 7.01
CA TYR A 7 -0.57 -1.30 5.88
C TYR A 7 -2.07 -1.51 5.65
N GLU A 8 -2.82 -1.73 6.72
CA GLU A 8 -4.28 -1.90 6.71
C GLU A 8 -4.98 -0.64 6.20
N ALA A 9 -4.53 0.55 6.61
CA ALA A 9 -5.09 1.81 6.13
C ALA A 9 -4.81 2.04 4.64
N SER A 10 -3.64 1.62 4.14
CA SER A 10 -3.32 1.68 2.71
C SER A 10 -4.18 0.72 1.90
N ILE A 11 -4.39 -0.51 2.38
CA ILE A 11 -5.28 -1.48 1.71
C ILE A 11 -6.73 -0.98 1.69
N ALA A 12 -7.25 -0.49 2.82
CA ALA A 12 -8.61 0.04 2.88
C ALA A 12 -8.84 1.22 1.92
N GLU A 13 -7.84 2.09 1.75
CA GLU A 13 -7.93 3.20 0.81
C GLU A 13 -7.84 2.72 -0.66
N ILE A 14 -7.04 1.69 -0.96
CA ILE A 14 -7.01 1.06 -2.29
C ILE A 14 -8.38 0.45 -2.63
N GLU A 15 -8.98 -0.31 -1.72
CA GLU A 15 -10.32 -0.89 -1.90
C GLU A 15 -11.38 0.18 -2.16
N LYS A 16 -11.31 1.30 -1.41
CA LYS A 16 -12.18 2.44 -1.63
C LYS A 16 -12.00 3.04 -3.02
N ILE A 17 -10.75 3.23 -3.47
CA ILE A 17 -10.46 3.72 -4.81
C ILE A 17 -11.05 2.80 -5.88
N ILE A 18 -10.87 1.48 -5.75
CA ILE A 18 -11.43 0.50 -6.69
C ILE A 18 -12.95 0.63 -6.75
N LYS A 19 -13.61 0.69 -5.59
CA LYS A 19 -15.07 0.84 -5.51
C LYS A 19 -15.57 2.12 -6.16
N GLU A 20 -14.88 3.24 -5.96
CA GLU A 20 -15.23 4.51 -6.61
C GLU A 20 -15.08 4.43 -8.15
N ILE A 21 -14.07 3.69 -8.65
CA ILE A 21 -13.85 3.47 -10.08
C ILE A 21 -14.96 2.56 -10.66
N GLU A 22 -15.30 1.47 -9.98
CA GLU A 22 -16.33 0.52 -10.40
C GLU A 22 -17.73 1.13 -10.47
N GLN A 23 -18.01 2.14 -9.63
CA GLN A 23 -19.27 2.88 -9.65
C GLN A 23 -19.43 3.75 -10.92
N GLY A 24 -18.35 4.02 -11.66
CA GLY A 24 -18.42 4.71 -12.95
C GLY A 24 -18.79 6.20 -12.86
N GLU A 25 -18.93 6.76 -11.67
CA GLU A 25 -19.28 8.18 -11.43
C GLU A 25 -18.05 9.10 -11.44
N ILE A 26 -16.87 8.58 -11.78
CA ILE A 26 -15.60 9.31 -11.77
C ILE A 26 -15.31 9.91 -13.15
N SER A 27 -14.93 11.19 -13.18
CA SER A 27 -14.42 11.84 -14.38
C SER A 27 -13.06 11.27 -14.79
N ILE A 28 -12.70 11.37 -16.07
CA ILE A 28 -11.42 10.88 -16.59
C ILE A 28 -10.20 11.52 -15.88
N ASP A 29 -10.29 12.80 -15.53
CA ASP A 29 -9.24 13.51 -14.81
C ASP A 29 -9.09 12.99 -13.37
N THR A 30 -10.23 12.76 -12.70
CA THR A 30 -10.23 12.17 -11.35
C THR A 30 -9.75 10.72 -11.37
N LEU A 31 -10.08 9.94 -12.41
CA LEU A 31 -9.62 8.57 -12.55
C LEU A 31 -8.10 8.49 -12.55
N SER A 32 -7.44 9.33 -13.35
CA SER A 32 -5.98 9.38 -13.42
C SER A 32 -5.34 9.67 -12.06
N GLN A 33 -5.90 10.62 -11.30
CA GLN A 33 -5.44 10.94 -9.95
C GLN A 33 -5.63 9.78 -8.97
N ARG A 34 -6.78 9.09 -9.03
CA ARG A 34 -7.10 7.95 -8.17
C ARG A 34 -6.21 6.76 -8.45
N VAL A 35 -5.94 6.46 -9.71
CA VAL A 35 -4.99 5.41 -10.12
C VAL A 35 -3.59 5.73 -9.62
N LYS A 36 -3.11 6.97 -9.81
CA LYS A 36 -1.81 7.39 -9.30
C LYS A 36 -1.73 7.23 -7.78
N LYS A 37 -2.79 7.60 -7.05
CA LYS A 37 -2.83 7.43 -5.60
C LYS A 37 -2.79 5.96 -5.18
N ALA A 38 -3.51 5.09 -5.88
CA ALA A 38 -3.46 3.65 -5.62
C ALA A 38 -2.05 3.08 -5.84
N MET A 39 -1.33 3.53 -6.88
CA MET A 39 0.06 3.12 -7.12
C MET A 39 0.99 3.52 -5.97
N GLU A 40 0.87 4.76 -5.46
CA GLU A 40 1.64 5.21 -4.29
C GLU A 40 1.37 4.34 -3.06
N LEU A 41 0.11 3.97 -2.81
CA LEU A 41 -0.28 3.13 -1.68
C LEU A 41 0.28 1.71 -1.82
N ILE A 42 0.29 1.16 -3.04
CA ILE A 42 0.89 -0.14 -3.33
C ILE A 42 2.38 -0.14 -3.03
N ASP A 43 3.11 0.91 -3.39
CA ASP A 43 4.55 1.01 -3.10
C ASP A 43 4.84 1.09 -1.60
N VAL A 44 3.99 1.79 -0.84
CA VAL A 44 4.07 1.78 0.63
C VAL A 44 3.86 0.36 1.17
N CYS A 45 2.86 -0.35 0.68
CA CYS A 45 2.57 -1.73 1.10
C CYS A 45 3.75 -2.67 0.79
N LYS A 46 4.30 -2.60 -0.43
CA LYS A 46 5.47 -3.39 -0.84
C LYS A 46 6.68 -3.11 0.04
N THR A 47 6.96 -1.83 0.31
CA THR A 47 8.08 -1.43 1.16
C THR A 47 7.95 -2.05 2.54
N LYS A 48 6.76 -1.98 3.16
CA LYS A 48 6.52 -2.59 4.48
C LYS A 48 6.74 -4.10 4.47
N LEU A 49 6.21 -4.80 3.46
CA LEU A 49 6.40 -6.25 3.34
C LEU A 49 7.88 -6.62 3.19
N GLN A 50 8.62 -5.90 2.35
CA GLN A 50 10.06 -6.11 2.15
C GLN A 50 10.85 -5.85 3.43
N THR A 51 10.51 -4.80 4.18
CA THR A 51 11.14 -4.50 5.47
C THR A 51 10.89 -5.64 6.46
N THR A 52 9.64 -6.10 6.60
CA THR A 52 9.28 -7.22 7.48
C THR A 52 9.98 -8.51 7.07
N GLU A 53 10.04 -8.83 5.78
CA GLU A 53 10.77 -10.00 5.26
C GLU A 53 12.26 -9.93 5.58
N THR A 54 12.88 -8.76 5.39
CA THR A 54 14.30 -8.54 5.69
C THR A 54 14.58 -8.72 7.19
N GLU A 55 13.70 -8.24 8.06
CA GLU A 55 13.83 -8.42 9.51
C GLU A 55 13.70 -9.89 9.91
N LEU A 56 12.74 -10.62 9.33
CA LEU A 56 12.59 -12.07 9.53
C LEU A 56 13.84 -12.84 9.09
N GLN A 57 14.40 -12.52 7.92
CA GLN A 57 15.62 -13.16 7.44
C GLN A 57 16.81 -12.93 8.38
N LYS A 58 16.97 -11.70 8.91
CA LYS A 58 18.03 -11.41 9.88
C LYS A 58 17.88 -12.23 11.16
N LEU A 59 16.66 -12.36 11.68
CA LEU A 59 16.39 -13.17 12.87
C LEU A 59 16.78 -14.63 12.64
N LEU A 60 16.33 -15.22 11.53
CA LEU A 60 16.62 -16.62 11.20
C LEU A 60 18.12 -16.89 10.95
N GLN A 61 18.86 -15.92 10.40
CA GLN A 61 20.32 -16.04 10.24
C GLN A 61 21.09 -16.00 11.56
N THR A 62 20.48 -15.52 12.65
CA THR A 62 21.15 -15.42 13.96
C THR A 62 21.10 -16.74 14.74
N ASP A 63 20.32 -17.73 14.28
CA ASP A 63 20.16 -19.06 14.90
C ASP A 63 21.05 -20.16 14.26
N GLU A 64 21.90 -19.83 13.28
CA GLU A 64 22.76 -20.79 12.55
C GLU A 64 24.25 -20.83 13.03
N ASP A 65 24.57 -20.29 14.21
CA ASP A 65 25.88 -20.46 14.89
C ASP A 65 25.85 -21.54 16.00
#